data_AF-A0A370T9G0-F1
#
_entry.id   AF-A0A370T9G0-F1
#
_cell.length_a   1.000
_cell.length_b   1.000
_cell.length_c   1.000
_cell.angle_alpha   90.00
_cell.angle_beta   90.00
_cell.angle_gamma   90.00
#
_symmetry.space_group_name_H-M   'P 1'
#
loop_
_entity.id
_entity.type
_entity.pdbx_description
1 polymer ?
#
loop_
_entity_poly.entity_id
_entity_poly.type
_entity_poly.pdbx_seq_one_letter_code
_entity_poly.pdbx_strand_id
1 'polypeptide(L)'
;MDRATRSLRGKKADKPIAPTAIDIEIGRHCGKTVALEATTEYLQASKRAPTPELSERIHELTKENGQLRLEIKYQQEREEVLKDLPDDAKFMVETMWNALMHCKQVLQEVEDDRAQAMSGVERV
;
A
#
# COMPACT_ATOMS: atom_id res chain seq x y z
N MET A 1 45.52 62.09 13.32
CA MET A 1 45.52 62.58 14.71
C MET A 1 44.07 62.64 15.16
N ASP A 2 43.58 61.97 16.20
CA ASP A 2 44.17 60.99 17.11
C ASP A 2 43.07 60.07 17.62
N ARG A 3 43.42 58.78 17.69
CA ARG A 3 42.65 57.71 18.28
C ARG A 3 42.72 57.88 19.79
N ALA A 4 41.70 58.48 20.40
CA ALA A 4 41.61 58.60 21.85
C ALA A 4 41.28 57.23 22.46
N THR A 5 42.34 56.49 22.79
CA THR A 5 42.35 55.33 23.66
C THR A 5 41.77 55.70 25.03
N ARG A 6 40.56 55.21 25.35
CA ARG A 6 40.06 55.26 26.72
C ARG A 6 40.73 54.14 27.51
N SER A 7 41.82 54.55 28.16
CA SER A 7 42.59 53.92 29.22
C SER A 7 41.81 52.87 30.04
N LEU A 8 42.20 51.60 29.86
CA LEU A 8 41.97 50.54 30.84
C LEU A 8 43.02 50.69 31.96
N ARG A 9 42.70 51.42 33.03
CA ARG A 9 43.30 51.16 34.35
C ARG A 9 42.58 51.86 35.49
N GLY A 10 41.74 51.09 36.17
CA GLY A 10 41.35 51.32 37.55
C GLY A 10 41.13 49.96 38.20
N LYS A 11 42.14 49.41 38.87
CA LYS A 11 41.97 48.21 39.71
C LYS A 11 40.90 48.52 40.77
N LYS A 12 39.74 47.88 40.71
CA LYS A 12 38.88 47.65 41.89
C LYS A 12 38.15 46.31 41.79
N ALA A 13 38.43 45.52 42.82
CA ALA A 13 37.71 44.37 43.35
C ALA A 13 37.67 43.09 42.50
N ASP A 14 38.31 42.06 43.05
CA ASP A 14 38.09 40.63 42.80
C ASP A 14 36.70 40.20 43.32
N LYS A 15 35.66 40.98 42.96
CA LYS A 15 34.29 40.80 43.43
C LYS A 15 33.37 40.73 42.21
N PRO A 16 32.42 39.78 42.18
CA PRO A 16 31.48 39.67 41.09
C PRO A 16 30.73 40.99 40.88
N ILE A 17 30.42 41.29 39.63
CA ILE A 17 29.55 42.42 39.25
C ILE A 17 28.24 42.28 40.02
N ALA A 18 27.75 43.38 40.57
CA ALA A 18 26.49 43.39 41.31
C ALA A 18 25.35 42.93 40.38
N PRO A 19 24.45 42.03 40.85
CA PRO A 19 23.32 41.57 40.05
C PRO A 19 22.49 42.74 39.53
N THR A 20 22.15 42.72 38.25
CA THR A 20 21.21 43.67 37.66
C THR A 20 19.79 43.39 38.15
N ALA A 21 18.86 44.32 37.91
CA ALA A 21 17.44 44.10 38.23
C ALA A 21 16.87 42.83 37.58
N ILE A 22 17.35 42.47 36.40
CA ILE A 22 16.98 41.24 35.68
C ILE A 22 17.60 40.01 36.38
N ASP A 23 18.87 40.07 36.79
CA ASP A 23 19.53 38.95 37.49
C ASP A 23 18.86 38.65 38.83
N ILE A 24 18.38 39.68 39.53
CA ILE A 24 17.60 39.53 40.77
C ILE A 24 16.27 38.84 40.48
N GLU A 25 15.58 39.23 39.41
CA GLU A 25 14.30 38.65 39.04
C GLU A 25 14.45 37.19 38.57
N ILE A 26 15.49 36.88 37.79
CA ILE A 26 15.85 35.50 37.41
C ILE A 26 16.16 34.66 38.66
N GLY A 27 16.93 35.23 39.60
CA GLY A 27 17.25 34.59 40.88
C GLY A 27 16.00 34.31 41.73
N ARG A 28 15.06 35.26 41.80
CA ARG A 28 13.76 35.11 42.49
C ARG A 28 12.91 33.99 41.91
N HIS A 29 12.98 33.81 40.60
CA HIS A 29 12.30 32.72 39.92
C HIS A 29 13.13 31.43 39.85
N CYS A 30 14.30 31.36 40.51
CA CYS A 30 15.22 30.22 40.48
C CYS A 30 15.56 29.76 39.05
N GLY A 31 15.62 30.70 38.10
CA GLY A 31 15.82 30.39 36.67
C GLY A 31 14.59 29.80 35.96
N LYS A 32 13.44 29.64 36.63
CA LYS A 32 12.20 29.14 36.04
C LYS A 32 11.42 30.28 35.41
N THR A 33 11.32 30.31 34.10
CA THR A 33 10.46 31.28 33.42
C THR A 33 9.08 30.64 33.20
N VAL A 34 8.05 31.23 33.81
CA VAL A 34 6.64 30.78 33.70
C VAL A 34 6.20 30.66 32.23
N ALA A 35 6.79 31.47 31.35
CA ALA A 35 6.50 31.44 29.91
C ALA A 35 6.96 30.15 29.22
N LEU A 36 8.13 29.60 29.54
CA LEU A 36 8.65 28.41 28.86
C LEU A 36 8.05 27.12 29.40
N GLU A 37 7.86 27.01 30.72
CA GLU A 37 7.28 25.83 31.36
C GLU A 37 5.80 25.64 30.98
N ALA A 38 5.02 26.74 30.93
CA ALA A 38 3.66 26.70 30.43
C ALA A 38 3.59 26.26 28.95
N THR A 39 4.57 26.66 28.12
CA THR A 39 4.60 26.21 26.71
C THR A 39 4.97 24.74 26.55
N THR A 40 5.87 24.18 27.35
CA THR A 40 6.22 22.75 27.25
C THR A 40 5.10 21.85 27.74
N GLU A 41 4.43 22.21 28.83
CA GLU A 41 3.26 21.49 29.35
C GLU A 41 2.10 21.54 28.35
N TYR A 42 1.81 22.72 27.78
CA TYR A 42 0.77 22.89 26.77
C TYR A 42 1.08 22.11 25.47
N LEU A 43 2.35 22.09 25.05
CA LEU A 43 2.78 21.38 23.85
C LEU A 43 2.79 19.85 24.07
N GLN A 44 3.11 19.38 25.28
CA GLN A 44 2.92 17.98 25.66
C GLN A 44 1.44 17.59 25.73
N ALA A 45 0.58 18.45 26.28
CA ALA A 45 -0.86 18.22 26.33
C ALA A 45 -1.46 18.17 24.91
N SER A 46 -1.06 19.08 24.03
CA SER A 46 -1.46 19.10 22.61
C SER A 46 -1.01 17.84 21.86
N LYS A 47 0.23 17.37 22.07
CA LYS A 47 0.72 16.11 21.48
C LYS A 47 -0.05 14.87 21.96
N ARG A 48 -0.58 14.90 23.19
CA ARG A 48 -1.34 13.80 23.78
C ARG A 48 -2.84 13.89 23.47
N ALA A 49 -3.32 15.03 23.02
CA ALA A 49 -4.69 15.17 22.57
C ALA A 49 -4.87 14.32 21.30
N PRO A 50 -5.79 13.34 21.29
CA PRO A 50 -6.05 12.56 20.11
C PRO A 50 -6.57 13.52 19.03
N THR A 51 -5.84 13.64 17.91
CA THR A 51 -6.32 14.40 16.76
C THR A 51 -7.54 13.66 16.21
N PRO A 52 -8.76 14.21 16.35
CA PRO A 52 -9.99 13.46 16.06
C PRO A 52 -10.00 12.92 14.63
N GLU A 53 -9.47 13.70 13.68
CA GLU A 53 -9.39 13.34 12.27
C GLU A 53 -8.50 12.11 11.99
N LEU A 54 -7.42 11.91 12.76
CA LEU A 54 -6.55 10.75 12.52
C LEU A 54 -7.19 9.46 13.00
N SER A 55 -7.90 9.49 14.14
CA SER A 55 -8.60 8.30 14.65
C SER A 55 -9.74 7.90 13.72
N GLU A 56 -10.50 8.87 13.21
CA GLU A 56 -11.55 8.63 12.23
C GLU A 56 -10.98 8.07 10.93
N ARG A 57 -9.88 8.66 10.43
CA ARG A 57 -9.21 8.18 9.23
C ARG A 57 -8.67 6.75 9.37
N ILE A 58 -8.12 6.41 10.53
CA ILE A 58 -7.66 5.04 10.83
C ILE A 58 -8.85 4.07 10.81
N HIS A 59 -9.99 4.47 11.39
CA HIS A 59 -11.19 3.64 11.39
C HIS A 59 -11.72 3.38 9.97
N GLU A 60 -11.83 4.43 9.15
CA GLU A 60 -12.22 4.32 7.74
C GLU A 60 -11.30 3.37 6.97
N LEU A 61 -9.98 3.60 7.04
CA LEU A 61 -9.00 2.77 6.35
C LEU A 61 -9.00 1.32 6.83
N THR A 62 -9.30 1.09 8.11
CA THR A 62 -9.43 -0.27 8.66
C THR A 62 -10.65 -0.98 8.07
N LYS A 63 -11.76 -0.26 7.92
CA LYS A 63 -12.98 -0.78 7.29
C LYS A 63 -12.76 -1.07 5.81
N GLU A 64 -12.18 -0.14 5.06
CA GLU A 64 -11.84 -0.31 3.64
C GLU A 64 -10.90 -1.49 3.44
N ASN A 65 -9.83 -1.62 4.25
CA ASN A 65 -8.94 -2.78 4.18
C ASN A 65 -9.67 -4.11 4.42
N GLY A 66 -10.62 -4.13 5.37
CA GLY A 66 -11.45 -5.30 5.61
C GLY A 66 -12.27 -5.70 4.37
N GLN A 67 -12.89 -4.72 3.71
CA GLN A 67 -13.66 -4.93 2.48
C GLN A 67 -12.76 -5.42 1.33
N LEU A 68 -11.60 -4.80 1.13
CA LEU A 68 -10.66 -5.19 0.08
C LEU A 68 -10.13 -6.61 0.26
N ARG A 69 -9.87 -7.04 1.51
CA ARG A 69 -9.46 -8.43 1.79
C ARG A 69 -10.55 -9.44 1.44
N LEU A 70 -11.82 -9.11 1.70
CA LEU A 70 -12.95 -9.96 1.32
C LEU A 70 -13.08 -10.04 -0.21
N GLU A 71 -12.92 -8.92 -0.91
CA GLU A 71 -12.97 -8.89 -2.37
C GLU A 71 -11.83 -9.73 -2.97
N ILE A 72 -10.60 -9.57 -2.48
CA ILE A 72 -9.45 -10.38 -2.93
C ILE A 72 -9.74 -11.87 -2.74
N LYS A 73 -10.28 -12.26 -1.58
CA LYS A 73 -10.62 -13.65 -1.31
C LYS A 73 -11.69 -14.19 -2.28
N TYR A 74 -12.75 -13.40 -2.52
CA TYR A 74 -13.79 -13.77 -3.49
C TYR A 74 -13.23 -13.96 -4.90
N GLN A 75 -12.35 -13.06 -5.33
CA GLN A 75 -11.71 -13.13 -6.65
C GLN A 75 -10.83 -14.38 -6.77
N GLN A 76 -10.03 -14.68 -5.74
CA GLN A 76 -9.19 -15.89 -5.68
C GLN A 76 -10.02 -17.18 -5.74
N GLU A 77 -11.10 -17.26 -4.96
CA GLU A 77 -12.00 -18.43 -4.99
C GLU A 77 -12.66 -18.60 -6.36
N ARG A 78 -13.04 -17.50 -7.00
CA ARG A 78 -13.63 -17.54 -8.35
C ARG A 78 -12.63 -17.97 -9.41
N GLU A 79 -11.39 -17.49 -9.33
CA GLU A 79 -10.31 -17.90 -10.23
C GLU A 79 -9.99 -19.38 -10.08
N GLU A 80 -9.93 -19.90 -8.85
CA GLU A 80 -9.65 -21.31 -8.61
C GLU A 80 -10.73 -22.22 -9.22
N VAL A 81 -12.00 -21.84 -9.10
CA VAL A 81 -13.12 -22.59 -9.73
C VAL A 81 -13.02 -22.58 -11.26
N LEU A 82 -12.51 -21.51 -11.86
CA LEU A 82 -12.45 -21.34 -13.31
C LEU A 82 -11.12 -21.79 -13.92
N LYS A 83 -10.17 -22.22 -13.10
CA LYS A 83 -8.78 -22.46 -13.49
C LYS A 83 -8.63 -23.50 -14.59
N ASP A 84 -9.37 -24.61 -14.47
CA ASP A 84 -9.22 -25.76 -15.37
C ASP A 84 -10.19 -25.70 -16.57
N LEU A 85 -11.16 -24.77 -16.54
CA LEU A 85 -12.19 -24.65 -17.59
C LEU A 85 -11.63 -24.48 -19.00
N PRO A 86 -10.57 -23.67 -19.25
CA PRO A 86 -10.00 -23.53 -20.58
C PRO A 86 -9.38 -24.84 -21.10
N ASP A 87 -8.71 -25.60 -20.24
CA ASP A 87 -8.08 -26.87 -20.60
C ASP A 87 -9.14 -27.95 -20.87
N ASP A 88 -10.19 -28.01 -20.05
CA ASP A 88 -11.35 -28.88 -20.27
C ASP A 88 -12.05 -28.56 -21.59
N ALA A 89 -12.27 -27.27 -21.88
CA ALA A 89 -12.88 -26.84 -23.12
C ALA A 89 -12.04 -27.24 -24.34
N LYS A 90 -10.72 -27.06 -24.26
CA LYS A 90 -9.78 -27.50 -25.30
C LYS A 90 -9.83 -29.01 -25.51
N PHE A 91 -9.79 -29.78 -24.42
CA PHE A 91 -9.87 -31.24 -24.47
C PHE A 91 -11.17 -31.72 -25.15
N MET A 92 -12.31 -31.10 -24.81
CA MET A 92 -13.60 -31.43 -25.44
C MET A 92 -13.59 -31.13 -26.94
N VAL A 93 -13.07 -29.97 -27.35
CA VAL A 93 -12.98 -29.59 -28.77
C VAL A 93 -12.10 -30.56 -29.55
N GLU A 94 -10.93 -30.92 -29.02
CA GLU A 94 -10.01 -31.88 -29.66
C GLU A 94 -10.65 -33.26 -29.78
N THR A 95 -11.35 -33.71 -28.73
CA THR A 95 -12.05 -35.00 -28.72
C THR A 95 -13.15 -35.03 -29.78
N MET A 96 -13.98 -33.98 -29.86
CA MET A 96 -15.04 -33.90 -30.86
C MET A 96 -14.49 -33.82 -32.29
N TRP A 97 -13.41 -33.06 -32.50
CA TRP A 97 -12.76 -32.97 -33.80
C TRP A 97 -12.25 -34.34 -34.27
N ASN A 98 -11.58 -35.07 -33.40
CA ASN A 98 -11.07 -36.40 -33.70
C ASN A 98 -12.21 -37.38 -34.04
N ALA A 99 -13.30 -37.33 -33.29
CA ALA A 99 -14.48 -38.15 -33.56
C ALA A 99 -15.10 -37.82 -34.93
N LEU A 100 -15.24 -36.54 -35.28
CA LEU A 100 -15.76 -36.10 -36.58
C LEU A 100 -14.86 -36.57 -37.74
N MET A 101 -13.54 -36.46 -37.57
CA MET A 101 -12.59 -36.92 -38.57
C MET A 101 -12.67 -38.42 -38.78
N HIS A 102 -12.82 -39.20 -37.71
CA HIS A 102 -13.02 -40.64 -37.80
C HIS A 102 -14.34 -41.00 -38.50
N CYS A 103 -15.45 -40.36 -38.14
CA CYS A 103 -16.73 -40.56 -38.82
C CYS A 103 -16.63 -40.26 -40.32
N LYS A 104 -15.94 -39.17 -40.70
CA LYS A 104 -15.74 -38.81 -42.10
C LYS A 104 -14.97 -39.89 -42.87
N GLN A 105 -13.92 -40.46 -42.26
CA GLN A 105 -13.15 -41.55 -42.87
C GLN A 105 -14.02 -42.78 -43.11
N VAL A 106 -14.75 -43.21 -42.08
CA VAL A 106 -15.64 -44.38 -42.19
C VAL A 106 -16.74 -44.16 -43.23
N LEU A 107 -17.32 -42.96 -43.30
CA LEU A 107 -18.32 -42.64 -44.32
C LEU A 107 -17.73 -42.69 -45.73
N GLN A 108 -16.50 -42.19 -45.92
CA GLN A 108 -15.83 -42.27 -47.21
C GLN A 108 -15.59 -43.73 -47.62
N GLU A 109 -15.13 -44.57 -46.70
CA GLU A 109 -14.93 -46.00 -46.95
C GLU A 109 -16.24 -46.68 -47.38
N VAL A 110 -17.34 -46.39 -46.68
CA VAL A 110 -18.67 -46.92 -47.03
C VAL A 110 -19.15 -46.43 -48.40
N GLU A 111 -18.92 -45.16 -48.73
CA GLU A 111 -19.26 -44.61 -50.05
C GLU A 111 -18.44 -45.26 -51.17
N ASP A 112 -17.14 -45.46 -50.94
CA ASP A 112 -16.23 -46.09 -51.88
C ASP A 112 -16.61 -47.57 -52.11
N ASP A 113 -16.89 -48.32 -51.04
CA ASP A 113 -17.35 -49.71 -51.11
C ASP A 113 -18.66 -49.84 -51.90
N ARG A 114 -19.61 -48.92 -51.65
CA ARG A 114 -20.88 -48.87 -52.39
C ARG A 114 -20.65 -48.58 -53.88
N ALA A 115 -19.78 -47.64 -54.21
CA ALA A 115 -19.47 -47.30 -55.61
C ALA A 115 -18.83 -48.48 -56.35
N GLN A 116 -17.90 -49.19 -55.71
CA GLN A 116 -17.27 -50.38 -56.26
C GLN A 116 -18.31 -51.48 -56.53
N ALA A 117 -19.18 -51.77 -55.57
CA ALA A 117 -20.24 -52.78 -55.73
C ALA A 117 -21.17 -52.45 -56.90
N MET A 118 -21.55 -51.18 -57.08
CA MET A 118 -22.41 -50.76 -58.20
C MET A 118 -21.70 -50.86 -59.56
N SER A 119 -20.41 -50.54 -59.65
CA SER A 119 -19.63 -50.67 -60.90
C SER A 119 -19.38 -52.12 -61.34
N GLY A 120 -19.38 -53.07 -60.40
CA GLY A 120 -19.25 -54.50 -60.68
C GLY A 120 -20.53 -55.12 -61.26
N VAL A 121 -21.70 -54.55 -60.96
CA VAL A 121 -23.01 -55.04 -61.44
C VAL A 121 -23.27 -54.66 -62.90
N GLU A 122 -22.68 -53.58 -63.41
CA GLU A 122 -22.85 -53.15 -64.82
C GLU A 122 -21.97 -53.93 -65.83
N ARG A 123 -21.12 -54.85 -65.38
CA ARG A 123 -20.18 -55.62 -66.23
C ARG A 123 -20.58 -57.08 -66.49
N VAL A 124 -21.80 -57.48 -66.15
CA VAL A 124 -22.37 -58.82 -66.42
C VAL A 124 -23.56 -58.68 -67.36
#